data_AF-A0A257WVN8-F1
#
_entry.id   AF-A0A257WVN8-F1
#
_cell.length_a   1.000
_cell.length_b   1.000
_cell.length_c   1.000
_cell.angle_alpha   90.00
_cell.angle_beta   90.00
_cell.angle_gamma   90.00
#
_symmetry.space_group_name_H-M   'P 1'
#
loop_
_entity.id
_entity.type
_entity.pdbx_description
1 polymer ?
#
loop_
_entity_poly.entity_id
_entity_poly.type
_entity_poly.pdbx_seq_one_letter_code
_entity_poly.pdbx_strand_id
1 'polypeptide(L)'
;MLIGFVILYLVISIGVGMYAATRVHTSRDYVVAGRHLPIYIVTATVFATWFGSETVLGIPATFLNEGLHGIVSDPFGSSMCLILVGLFFARKLYRMNLLTLTDYYRKRYGRKVEVITGVAIIISYLGWVSAQMTAL
;
A
#
# COMPACT_ATOMS: atom_id res chain seq x y z
N MET A 1 -16.70 22.58 15.36
CA MET A 1 -17.08 22.08 14.02
C MET A 1 -16.06 21.08 13.48
N LEU A 2 -14.76 21.39 13.45
CA LEU A 2 -13.70 20.51 12.92
C LEU A 2 -13.60 19.15 13.64
N ILE A 3 -13.60 19.15 14.97
CA ILE A 3 -13.60 17.93 15.79
C ILE A 3 -14.81 17.02 15.48
N GLY A 4 -15.97 17.60 15.19
CA GLY A 4 -17.17 16.84 14.82
C GLY A 4 -16.99 16.07 13.51
N PHE A 5 -16.36 16.68 12.50
CA PHE A 5 -16.04 16.00 11.24
C PHE A 5 -15.01 14.89 11.42
N VAL A 6 -13.99 15.10 12.26
CA VAL A 6 -12.99 14.07 12.58
C VAL A 6 -13.64 12.86 13.26
N ILE A 7 -14.48 13.10 14.27
CA ILE A 7 -15.21 12.03 14.96
C ILE A 7 -16.11 11.29 13.98
N LEU A 8 -16.86 12.00 13.13
CA LEU A 8 -17.73 11.39 12.13
C LEU A 8 -16.94 10.51 11.15
N TYR A 9 -15.81 11.00 10.64
CA TYR A 9 -14.93 10.24 9.76
C TYR A 9 -14.42 8.94 10.41
N LEU A 10 -13.98 9.02 11.67
CA LEU A 10 -13.52 7.86 12.43
C LEU A 10 -14.65 6.84 12.64
N VAL A 11 -15.83 7.31 13.05
CA VAL A 11 -17.00 6.42 13.27
C VAL A 11 -17.40 5.71 11.97
N ILE A 12 -17.47 6.43 10.84
CA ILE A 12 -17.80 5.83 9.54
C ILE A 12 -16.71 4.82 9.15
N SER A 13 -15.44 5.18 9.26
CA SER A 13 -14.32 4.30 8.88
C SER A 13 -14.30 3.02 9.70
N ILE A 14 -14.47 3.14 11.02
CA ILE A 14 -14.55 1.99 11.94
C ILE A 14 -15.81 1.16 11.62
N GLY A 15 -16.95 1.81 11.36
CA GLY A 15 -18.20 1.13 11.01
C GLY A 15 -18.07 0.30 9.73
N VAL A 16 -17.46 0.85 8.68
CA VAL A 16 -17.18 0.12 7.43
C VAL A 16 -16.21 -1.03 7.69
N GLY A 17 -15.18 -0.82 8.50
CA GLY A 17 -14.21 -1.87 8.88
C GLY A 17 -14.87 -3.04 9.64
N MET A 18 -15.71 -2.74 10.64
CA MET A 18 -16.45 -3.76 11.38
C MET A 18 -17.43 -4.52 10.48
N TYR A 19 -18.16 -3.81 9.62
CA TYR A 19 -19.06 -4.45 8.66
C TYR A 19 -18.30 -5.36 7.70
N ALA A 20 -17.17 -4.91 7.14
CA ALA A 20 -16.33 -5.73 6.28
C ALA A 20 -15.76 -6.95 7.01
N ALA A 21 -15.38 -6.80 8.29
CA ALA A 21 -14.88 -7.91 9.10
C ALA A 21 -15.90 -9.05 9.25
N THR A 22 -17.20 -8.75 9.28
CA THR A 22 -18.25 -9.81 9.31
C THR A 22 -18.29 -10.67 8.04
N ARG A 23 -17.68 -10.22 6.94
CA ARG A 23 -17.64 -10.97 5.66
C ARG A 23 -16.35 -11.75 5.45
N VAL A 24 -15.37 -11.61 6.34
CA VAL A 24 -14.08 -12.32 6.24
C VAL A 24 -14.19 -13.69 6.91
N HIS A 25 -14.19 -14.76 6.10
CA HIS A 25 -14.31 -16.13 6.60
C HIS A 25 -12.99 -16.91 6.49
N THR A 26 -12.09 -16.51 5.59
CA THR A 26 -10.80 -17.17 5.38
C THR A 26 -9.65 -16.18 5.27
N SER A 27 -8.40 -16.64 5.47
CA SER A 27 -7.20 -15.82 5.27
C SER A 27 -7.06 -15.32 3.83
N ARG A 28 -7.62 -16.04 2.85
CA ARG A 28 -7.69 -15.59 1.44
C ARG A 28 -8.63 -14.41 1.28
N ASP A 29 -9.78 -14.45 1.93
CA ASP A 29 -10.75 -13.35 1.89
C ASP A 29 -10.18 -12.11 2.57
N TYR A 30 -9.40 -12.30 3.64
CA TYR A 30 -8.71 -11.20 4.32
C TYR A 30 -7.62 -10.55 3.45
N VAL A 31 -6.74 -11.35 2.86
CA VAL A 31 -5.53 -10.84 2.20
C VAL A 31 -5.79 -10.42 0.74
N VAL A 32 -6.66 -11.12 0.02
CA VAL A 32 -6.90 -10.86 -1.42
C VAL A 32 -8.36 -10.60 -1.78
N ALA A 33 -9.26 -10.48 -0.79
CA ALA A 33 -10.70 -10.24 -1.00
C ALA A 33 -11.32 -11.17 -2.05
N GLY A 34 -10.93 -12.46 -2.02
CA GLY A 34 -11.39 -13.47 -2.97
C GLY A 34 -10.98 -13.22 -4.43
N ARG A 35 -10.15 -12.21 -4.72
CA ARG A 35 -9.77 -11.77 -6.08
C ARG A 35 -10.94 -11.32 -6.97
N HIS A 36 -12.02 -10.88 -6.35
CA HIS A 36 -13.21 -10.40 -7.05
C HIS A 36 -13.33 -8.86 -7.04
N LEU A 37 -12.28 -8.16 -6.60
CA LEU A 37 -12.30 -6.70 -6.57
C LEU A 37 -12.26 -6.12 -7.99
N PRO A 38 -13.21 -5.23 -8.35
CA PRO A 38 -13.20 -4.56 -9.63
C PRO A 38 -12.06 -3.55 -9.72
N ILE A 39 -11.62 -3.27 -10.95
CA ILE A 39 -10.40 -2.50 -11.20
C ILE A 39 -10.41 -1.12 -10.55
N TYR A 40 -11.56 -0.43 -10.51
CA TYR A 40 -11.66 0.89 -9.91
C TYR A 40 -11.39 0.88 -8.39
N ILE A 41 -11.79 -0.18 -7.67
CA ILE A 41 -11.47 -0.32 -6.24
C ILE A 41 -9.98 -0.60 -6.07
N VAL A 42 -9.43 -1.51 -6.88
CA VAL A 42 -7.99 -1.84 -6.82
C VAL A 42 -7.15 -0.59 -7.09
N THR A 43 -7.48 0.18 -8.12
CA THR A 43 -6.79 1.45 -8.42
C THR A 43 -6.91 2.44 -7.26
N ALA A 44 -8.09 2.62 -6.68
CA ALA A 44 -8.29 3.51 -5.53
C ALA A 44 -7.47 3.06 -4.31
N THR A 45 -7.40 1.76 -4.02
CA THR A 45 -6.60 1.22 -2.89
C THR A 45 -5.10 1.34 -3.12
N VAL A 46 -4.63 1.13 -4.35
CA VAL A 46 -3.21 1.32 -4.71
C VAL A 46 -2.86 2.80 -4.58
N PHE A 47 -3.71 3.69 -5.09
CA PHE A 47 -3.54 5.12 -4.94
C PHE A 47 -3.50 5.54 -3.46
N ALA A 48 -4.48 5.12 -2.66
CA ALA A 48 -4.54 5.44 -1.23
C ALA A 48 -3.33 4.94 -0.43
N THR A 49 -2.74 3.80 -0.83
CA THR A 49 -1.53 3.26 -0.17
C THR A 49 -0.29 4.12 -0.44
N TRP A 50 -0.16 4.65 -1.66
CA TRP A 50 1.02 5.40 -2.09
C TRP A 50 0.92 6.89 -1.79
N PHE A 51 -0.28 7.46 -1.80
CA PHE A 51 -0.53 8.86 -1.48
C PHE A 51 -0.86 9.01 0.00
N GLY A 52 0.19 8.97 0.84
CA GLY A 52 0.10 9.13 2.29
C GLY A 52 0.26 10.58 2.76
N SER A 53 0.18 10.78 4.08
CA SER A 53 0.37 12.08 4.73
C SER A 53 1.73 12.70 4.42
N GLU A 54 2.78 11.87 4.37
CA GLU A 54 4.12 12.23 3.90
C GLU A 54 4.10 12.90 2.54
N THR A 55 3.45 12.27 1.57
CA THR A 55 3.40 12.74 0.18
C THR A 55 2.61 14.04 0.08
N VAL A 56 1.50 14.14 0.83
CA VAL A 56 0.62 15.32 0.82
C VAL A 56 1.28 16.54 1.49
N LEU A 57 2.00 16.34 2.58
CA LEU A 57 2.64 17.43 3.34
C LEU A 57 4.07 17.73 2.87
N GLY A 58 4.80 16.71 2.40
CA GLY A 58 6.20 16.79 1.99
C GLY A 58 6.40 17.34 0.57
N ILE A 59 5.61 16.92 -0.42
CA ILE A 59 5.78 17.38 -1.81
C ILE A 59 5.68 18.92 -1.93
N PRO A 60 4.67 19.60 -1.33
CA PRO A 60 4.60 21.06 -1.40
C PRO A 60 5.81 21.75 -0.75
N ALA A 61 6.34 21.20 0.35
CA ALA A 61 7.51 21.75 1.02
C ALA A 61 8.77 21.62 0.14
N THR A 62 8.97 20.46 -0.49
CA THR A 62 10.07 20.24 -1.45
C THR A 62 9.92 21.11 -2.70
N PHE A 63 8.68 21.31 -3.18
CA PHE A 63 8.40 22.20 -4.31
C PHE A 63 8.89 23.62 -4.08
N LEU A 64 8.65 24.14 -2.88
CA LEU A 64 9.01 25.50 -2.52
C LEU A 64 10.52 25.71 -2.47
N ASN A 65 11.29 24.66 -2.15
CA ASN A 65 12.74 24.72 -2.04
C ASN A 65 13.48 24.41 -3.35
N GLU A 66 13.03 23.41 -4.10
CA GLU A 66 13.76 22.86 -5.26
C GLU A 66 13.03 23.05 -6.61
N GLY A 67 11.86 23.68 -6.59
CA GLY A 67 11.03 23.87 -7.78
C GLY A 67 10.58 22.54 -8.41
N LEU A 68 10.33 22.55 -9.72
CA LEU A 68 9.90 21.36 -10.47
C LEU A 68 10.96 20.25 -10.55
N HIS A 69 12.24 20.56 -10.33
CA HIS A 69 13.33 19.59 -10.42
C HIS A 69 13.34 18.59 -9.25
N GLY A 70 12.99 19.03 -8.04
CA GLY A 70 12.89 18.17 -6.84
C GLY A 70 11.65 17.27 -6.80
N ILE A 71 10.73 17.42 -7.76
CA ILE A 71 9.42 16.72 -7.81
C ILE A 71 9.38 15.66 -8.90
N VAL A 72 10.38 15.59 -9.79
CA VAL A 72 10.39 14.60 -10.87
C VAL A 72 10.41 13.16 -10.32
N SER A 73 11.07 12.94 -9.18
CA SER A 73 11.04 11.67 -8.46
C SER A 73 9.66 11.34 -7.88
N ASP A 74 9.01 12.32 -7.25
CA ASP A 74 7.70 12.23 -6.58
C ASP A 74 6.71 13.18 -7.23
N PRO A 75 6.04 12.85 -8.35
CA PRO A 75 5.15 11.69 -8.48
C PRO A 75 5.34 10.88 -9.78
N PHE A 76 6.19 11.35 -10.70
CA PHE A 76 6.34 10.76 -12.03
C PHE A 76 7.17 9.46 -11.97
N GLY A 77 8.25 9.45 -11.19
CA GLY A 77 9.08 8.26 -10.98
C GLY A 77 8.30 7.13 -10.30
N SER A 78 7.66 7.42 -9.17
CA SER A 78 6.86 6.44 -8.41
C SER A 78 5.67 5.91 -9.21
N SER A 79 4.91 6.78 -9.90
CA SER A 79 3.79 6.36 -10.75
C SER A 79 4.23 5.53 -11.95
N MET A 80 5.34 5.90 -12.60
CA MET A 80 5.87 5.13 -13.73
C MET A 80 6.36 3.74 -13.29
N CYS A 81 7.02 3.65 -12.13
CA CYS A 81 7.38 2.36 -11.53
C CYS A 81 6.14 1.47 -11.29
N LEU A 82 5.06 2.01 -10.75
CA LEU A 82 3.81 1.25 -10.54
C LEU A 82 3.22 0.73 -11.86
N ILE A 83 3.21 1.56 -12.90
CA ILE A 83 2.73 1.16 -14.23
C ILE A 83 3.61 0.05 -14.80
N LEU A 84 4.94 0.20 -14.75
CA LEU A 84 5.87 -0.81 -15.25
C LEU A 84 5.74 -2.14 -14.50
N VAL A 85 5.66 -2.11 -13.17
CA VAL A 85 5.44 -3.30 -12.34
C VAL A 85 4.09 -3.95 -12.67
N GLY A 86 3.04 -3.14 -12.85
CA GLY A 86 1.72 -3.58 -13.29
C GLY A 86 1.77 -4.31 -14.64
N LEU A 87 2.44 -3.74 -15.62
CA LEU A 87 2.51 -4.28 -16.99
C LEU A 87 3.36 -5.57 -17.07
N PHE A 88 4.55 -5.57 -16.47
CA PHE A 88 5.51 -6.67 -16.64
C PHE A 88 5.38 -7.77 -15.58
N PHE A 89 5.15 -7.41 -14.32
CA PHE A 89 5.24 -8.35 -13.20
C PHE A 89 3.88 -8.78 -12.66
N ALA A 90 2.87 -7.90 -12.63
CA ALA A 90 1.60 -8.22 -11.99
C ALA A 90 0.92 -9.44 -12.61
N ARG A 91 0.87 -9.56 -13.95
CA ARG A 91 0.28 -10.73 -14.63
C ARG A 91 0.99 -12.04 -14.26
N LYS A 92 2.32 -12.01 -14.14
CA LYS A 92 3.13 -13.19 -13.81
C LYS A 92 2.93 -13.61 -12.35
N LEU A 93 2.98 -12.64 -11.43
CA LEU A 93 2.75 -12.86 -10.00
C LEU A 93 1.33 -13.34 -9.71
N TYR A 94 0.32 -12.75 -10.35
CA TYR A 94 -1.08 -13.11 -10.17
C TYR A 94 -1.38 -14.56 -10.57
N ARG A 95 -0.77 -15.06 -11.65
CA ARG A 95 -0.90 -16.46 -12.08
C ARG A 95 -0.29 -17.48 -11.11
N MET A 96 0.66 -17.07 -10.27
CA MET A 96 1.33 -17.99 -9.32
C MET A 96 0.50 -18.31 -8.07
N ASN A 97 -0.71 -17.75 -7.95
CA ASN A 97 -1.67 -17.99 -6.88
C ASN A 97 -1.09 -17.76 -5.46
N LEU A 98 -0.17 -16.80 -5.34
CA LEU A 98 0.48 -16.44 -4.07
C LEU A 98 -0.47 -15.65 -3.16
N LEU A 99 -0.30 -15.78 -1.84
CA LEU A 99 -0.99 -14.93 -0.86
C LEU A 99 -0.15 -13.71 -0.51
N THR A 100 1.17 -13.92 -0.38
CA THR A 100 2.14 -12.89 -0.01
C THR A 100 3.29 -12.83 -1.01
N LEU A 101 4.05 -11.73 -0.99
CA LEU A 101 5.29 -11.64 -1.78
C LEU A 101 6.35 -12.61 -1.27
N THR A 102 6.38 -12.89 0.04
CA THR A 102 7.31 -13.86 0.65
C THR A 102 7.07 -15.29 0.16
N ASP A 103 5.82 -15.66 -0.18
CA ASP A 103 5.52 -16.97 -0.79
C ASP A 103 6.23 -17.19 -2.13
N TYR A 104 6.50 -16.11 -2.88
CA TYR A 104 7.31 -16.20 -4.10
C TYR A 104 8.73 -16.67 -3.77
N TYR A 105 9.36 -16.05 -2.78
CA TYR A 105 10.71 -16.42 -2.33
C TYR A 105 10.74 -17.83 -1.76
N ARG A 106 9.68 -18.26 -1.06
CA ARG A 106 9.52 -19.65 -0.63
C ARG A 106 9.56 -20.63 -1.80
N LYS A 107 8.76 -20.38 -2.85
CA LYS A 107 8.70 -21.27 -4.02
C LYS A 107 10.02 -21.31 -4.80
N ARG A 108 10.75 -20.19 -4.84
CA ARG A 108 11.96 -20.05 -5.65
C ARG A 108 13.26 -20.44 -4.95
N TYR A 109 13.35 -20.23 -3.63
CA TYR A 109 14.58 -20.34 -2.84
C TYR A 109 14.42 -21.11 -1.52
N GLY A 110 13.19 -21.51 -1.16
CA GLY A 110 12.90 -22.29 0.04
C GLY A 110 12.54 -21.46 1.28
N ARG A 111 12.26 -22.17 2.38
CA ARG A 111 11.68 -21.59 3.61
C ARG A 111 12.61 -20.61 4.35
N LYS A 112 13.93 -20.84 4.31
CA LYS A 112 14.88 -19.95 5.01
C LYS A 112 14.85 -18.53 4.42
N VAL A 113 14.85 -18.43 3.09
CA VAL A 113 14.82 -17.13 2.39
C VAL A 113 13.49 -16.43 2.61
N GLU A 114 12.37 -17.15 2.58
CA GLU A 114 11.05 -16.59 2.90
C GLU A 114 11.03 -15.85 4.25
N VAL A 115 11.56 -16.48 5.31
CA VAL A 115 11.57 -15.89 6.65
C VAL A 115 12.47 -14.65 6.70
N ILE A 116 13.67 -14.74 6.11
CA ILE A 116 14.60 -13.60 6.07
C ILE A 116 13.98 -12.42 5.32
N THR A 117 13.41 -12.65 4.14
CA THR A 117 12.76 -11.61 3.36
C THR A 117 11.52 -11.05 4.07
N GLY A 118 10.74 -11.89 4.75
CA GLY A 118 9.60 -11.45 5.55
C GLY A 118 10.01 -10.53 6.70
N VAL A 119 11.06 -10.90 7.45
CA VAL A 119 11.61 -10.05 8.52
C VAL A 119 12.15 -8.73 7.96
N ALA A 120 12.87 -8.77 6.84
CA ALA A 120 13.38 -7.56 6.19
C ALA A 120 12.24 -6.61 5.75
N ILE A 121 11.15 -7.16 5.20
CA ILE A 121 9.97 -6.37 4.84
C ILE A 121 9.34 -5.74 6.09
N ILE A 122 9.15 -6.49 7.17
CA ILE A 122 8.58 -5.96 8.42
C ILE A 122 9.41 -4.79 8.95
N ILE A 123 10.74 -4.92 8.98
CA ILE A 123 11.64 -3.85 9.42
C ILE A 123 11.55 -2.64 8.50
N SER A 124 11.49 -2.85 7.18
CA SER A 124 11.32 -1.76 6.22
C SER A 124 10.01 -1.00 6.41
N TYR A 125 8.92 -1.70 6.75
CA TYR A 125 7.62 -1.07 7.00
C TYR A 125 7.64 -0.17 8.24
N LEU A 126 8.44 -0.49 9.26
CA LEU A 126 8.62 0.40 10.41
C LEU A 126 9.23 1.75 9.99
N GLY A 127 10.21 1.73 9.09
CA GLY A 127 10.78 2.94 8.49
C GLY A 127 9.73 3.77 7.77
N TRP A 128 8.92 3.12 6.92
CA TRP A 128 7.83 3.79 6.21
C TRP A 128 6.79 4.41 7.16
N VAL A 129 6.33 3.67 8.17
CA VAL A 129 5.37 4.18 9.16
C VAL A 129 5.96 5.35 9.94
N SER A 130 7.25 5.30 10.28
CA SER A 130 7.93 6.39 10.99
C SER A 130 8.01 7.67 10.15
N ALA A 131 8.24 7.55 8.82
CA ALA A 131 8.21 8.69 7.90
C ALA A 131 6.82 9.33 7.85
N GLN A 132 5.77 8.50 7.75
CA GLN A 132 4.38 8.98 7.73
C GLN A 132 3.99 9.68 9.04
N MET A 133 4.44 9.18 10.19
CA MET A 133 4.20 9.81 11.49
C MET A 133 4.99 11.10 11.69
N THR A 134 6.21 11.20 11.16
CA THR A 134 7.05 12.40 11.27
C THR A 134 6.52 13.54 10.39
N ALA A 135 5.89 13.20 9.27
CA ALA A 135 5.32 14.18 8.37
C ALA A 135 4.00 14.79 8.85
N LEU A 136 3.26 14.08 9.74
CA LEU A 136 1.96 14.49 10.26
C LEU A 136 2.09 15.53 11.39
#